data_AF-A0A831WTR8-F1
#
_entry.id   AF-A0A831WTR8-F1
#
_cell.length_a   1.000
_cell.length_b   1.000
_cell.length_c   1.000
_cell.angle_alpha   90.00
_cell.angle_beta   90.00
_cell.angle_gamma   90.00
#
_symmetry.space_group_name_H-M   'P 1'
#
loop_
_entity.id
_entity.type
_entity.pdbx_description
1 polymer ?
#
loop_
_entity_poly.entity_id
_entity_poly.type
_entity_poly.pdbx_seq_one_letter_code
_entity_poly.pdbx_strand_id
1 'polypeptide(L)' 'MVAVTKTAIIEQIKEAINAGVKIIGENRVQEAKKKYQILTDDIEWHLVGHLQTNKAKYAVELFDLIHSVDSVKLA' A
#
# COMPACT_ATOMS: atom_id res chain seq x y z
N MET A 1 -4.25 10.81 8.05
CA MET A 1 -3.78 11.44 6.80
C MET A 1 -3.09 10.36 6.00
N VAL A 2 -3.45 10.13 4.73
CA VAL A 2 -2.86 9.06 3.90
C VAL A 2 -1.84 9.68 2.95
N ALA A 3 -0.58 9.26 3.03
CA ALA A 3 0.44 9.71 2.08
C ALA A 3 0.42 8.81 0.83
N VAL A 4 0.11 9.38 -0.33
CA VAL A 4 0.07 8.62 -1.60
C VAL A 4 1.47 8.61 -2.22
N THR A 5 2.10 7.44 -2.28
CA THR A 5 3.54 7.29 -2.59
C THR A 5 3.83 6.69 -3.97
N LYS A 6 2.86 6.75 -4.90
CA LYS A 6 2.92 6.12 -6.24
C LYS A 6 4.18 6.43 -7.08
N THR A 7 4.83 7.57 -6.83
CA THR A 7 6.09 8.00 -7.50
C THR A 7 7.20 8.28 -6.50
N ALA A 8 6.96 8.09 -5.21
CA ALA A 8 7.94 8.37 -4.19
C ALA A 8 8.99 7.26 -4.14
N ILE A 9 10.26 7.66 -4.16
CA ILE A 9 11.38 6.77 -3.89
C ILE A 9 11.38 6.38 -2.41
N ILE A 10 12.08 5.30 -2.07
CA ILE A 10 12.07 4.71 -0.72
C ILE A 10 12.53 5.73 0.31
N GLU A 11 13.52 6.56 -0.04
CA GLU A 11 14.03 7.63 0.81
C GLU A 11 12.94 8.63 1.20
N GLN A 12 12.12 9.07 0.25
CA GLN A 12 11.00 10.00 0.52
C GLN A 12 9.95 9.36 1.41
N ILE A 13 9.73 8.06 1.26
CA ILE A 13 8.82 7.32 2.12
C ILE A 13 9.36 7.25 3.54
N LYS A 14 10.65 6.94 3.71
CA LYS A 14 11.32 6.95 5.02
C LYS A 14 11.28 8.33 5.67
N GLU A 15 11.48 9.40 4.90
CA GLU A 15 11.33 10.76 5.41
C GLU A 15 9.90 11.04 5.88
N ALA A 16 8.89 10.62 5.13
CA ALA A 16 7.50 10.75 5.54
C ALA A 16 7.21 9.97 6.83
N ILE A 17 7.74 8.74 6.95
CA ILE A 17 7.62 7.92 8.16
C ILE A 17 8.27 8.62 9.35
N ASN A 18 9.49 9.13 9.18
CA ASN A 18 10.21 9.90 10.20
C ASN A 18 9.48 11.20 10.56
N ALA A 19 8.75 11.81 9.62
CA ALA A 19 7.88 12.95 9.86
C ALA A 19 6.57 12.60 10.59
N GLY A 20 6.37 11.32 10.94
CA GLY A 20 5.20 10.83 11.69
C GLY A 20 4.07 10.30 10.81
N VAL A 21 4.30 10.11 9.50
CA VAL A 21 3.32 9.42 8.65
C VAL A 21 3.31 7.95 8.99
N LYS A 22 2.12 7.46 9.35
CA LYS A 22 1.89 6.04 9.67
C LYS A 22 1.14 5.27 8.59
N ILE A 23 0.56 5.97 7.61
CA ILE A 23 -0.32 5.37 6.61
C ILE A 23 0.19 5.67 5.20
N ILE A 24 0.47 4.61 4.45
CA ILE A 24 1.00 4.67 3.09
C ILE A 24 -0.05 4.14 2.10
N GLY A 25 -0.39 4.98 1.12
CA GLY A 25 -1.30 4.64 0.04
C GLY A 25 -0.56 4.26 -1.24
N GLU A 26 -0.78 3.04 -1.73
CA GLU A 26 -0.27 2.57 -3.02
C GLU A 26 -1.39 2.20 -3.98
N ASN A 27 -1.11 2.29 -5.28
CA ASN A 27 -2.09 1.96 -6.33
C ASN A 27 -1.90 0.55 -6.91
N ARG A 28 -0.74 -0.07 -6.68
CA ARG A 28 -0.36 -1.34 -7.29
C ARG A 28 0.29 -2.26 -6.28
N VAL A 29 -0.28 -3.45 -6.13
CA VAL A 29 0.20 -4.50 -5.21
C VAL A 29 1.67 -4.87 -5.43
N GLN A 30 2.14 -4.90 -6.68
CA GLN A 30 3.53 -5.26 -6.98
C GLN A 30 4.53 -4.19 -6.53
N GLU A 31 4.16 -2.91 -6.64
CA GLU A 31 5.01 -1.80 -6.21
C GLU A 31 5.05 -1.75 -4.67
N ALA A 32 3.89 -1.90 -4.03
CA ALA A 32 3.79 -2.04 -2.58
C ALA A 32 4.62 -3.22 -2.07
N LYS A 33 4.55 -4.40 -2.69
CA LYS A 33 5.34 -5.57 -2.28
C LYS A 33 6.85 -5.31 -2.27
N LYS A 34 7.36 -4.60 -3.29
CA LYS A 34 8.79 -4.24 -3.36
C LYS A 34 9.18 -3.30 -2.22
N LYS A 35 8.32 -2.32 -1.92
CA LYS A 35 8.56 -1.33 -0.87
C LYS A 35 8.39 -1.94 0.53
N TYR A 36 7.38 -2.77 0.74
CA TYR A 36 7.12 -3.52 1.97
C TYR A 36 8.30 -4.41 2.38
N GLN A 37 8.98 -5.04 1.42
CA GLN A 37 10.19 -5.82 1.72
C GLN A 37 11.37 -4.98 2.21
N ILE A 38 11.36 -3.68 1.94
CA ILE A 38 12.45 -2.75 2.27
C ILE A 38 12.09 -1.87 3.48
N LEU A 39 10.80 -1.61 3.67
CA LEU A 39 10.23 -0.80 4.74
C LEU A 39 9.63 -1.76 5.77
N THR A 40 10.39 -2.02 6.83
CA THR A 40 9.98 -2.88 7.96
C THR A 40 9.39 -2.08 9.12
N ASP A 41 9.13 -0.79 8.91
CA ASP A 41 8.58 0.10 9.92
C ASP A 41 7.10 -0.22 10.20
N ASP A 42 6.64 0.16 11.40
CA ASP A 42 5.27 -0.06 11.87
C ASP A 42 4.31 0.93 11.18
N ILE A 43 4.02 0.65 9.91
CA ILE A 43 3.18 1.46 9.03
C ILE A 43 2.02 0.66 8.43
N GLU A 44 0.88 1.31 8.32
CA GLU A 44 -0.32 0.79 7.68
C GLU A 44 -0.26 0.99 6.17
N TRP A 45 -0.58 -0.06 5.42
CA TRP A 45 -0.59 -0.06 3.96
C TRP A 45 -2.02 -0.04 3.44
N HIS A 46 -2.33 0.96 2.64
CA HIS A 46 -3.64 1.13 2.01
C HIS A 46 -3.54 0.96 0.50
N LEU A 47 -4.35 0.07 -0.07
CA LEU A 47 -4.51 -0.03 -1.53
C LEU A 47 -5.60 0.93 -1.98
N VAL A 48 -5.21 2.01 -2.64
CA VAL A 48 -6.12 3.07 -3.11
C VAL A 48 -6.39 2.97 -4.61
N GLY A 49 -5.62 2.13 -5.33
CA GLY A 49 -5.80 1.86 -6.75
C GLY A 49 -6.51 0.54 -7.01
N HIS A 50 -6.94 0.33 -8.25
CA HIS A 50 -7.74 -0.82 -8.64
C HIS A 50 -7.06 -2.18 -8.34
N LEU A 51 -7.76 -3.04 -7.61
CA LEU A 51 -7.33 -4.40 -7.29
C LEU A 51 -7.68 -5.37 -8.42
N GLN A 52 -6.64 -5.91 -9.07
CA GLN A 52 -6.80 -7.00 -10.02
C GLN A 52 -7.11 -8.31 -9.28
N THR A 53 -8.11 -9.09 -9.73
CA THR A 53 -8.59 -10.30 -9.04
C THR A 53 -7.49 -11.34 -8.81
N ASN A 54 -6.58 -11.54 -9.77
CA ASN A 54 -5.45 -12.46 -9.65
C ASN A 54 -4.39 -12.02 -8.62
N LYS A 55 -4.50 -10.79 -8.11
CA LYS A 55 -3.61 -10.23 -7.09
C LYS A 55 -4.30 -10.06 -5.73
N ALA A 56 -5.57 -10.46 -5.61
CA ALA A 56 -6.34 -10.33 -4.38
C ALA A 56 -5.65 -11.01 -3.19
N LYS A 57 -5.14 -12.24 -3.37
CA LYS A 57 -4.40 -12.96 -2.33
C LYS A 57 -3.20 -12.17 -1.80
N TYR A 58 -2.41 -11.57 -2.70
CA TYR A 58 -1.27 -10.78 -2.28
C TYR A 58 -1.69 -9.46 -1.64
N ALA A 59 -2.81 -8.88 -2.09
CA ALA A 59 -3.28 -7.63 -1.54
C ALA A 59 -3.74 -7.79 -0.09
N VAL A 60 -4.46 -8.86 0.24
CA VAL A 60 -4.91 -9.11 1.63
C VAL A 60 -3.77 -9.47 2.57
N GLU A 61 -2.64 -9.98 2.05
CA GLU A 61 -1.43 -10.26 2.84
C GLU A 61 -0.58 -9.00 3.08
N LEU A 62 -0.71 -7.98 2.22
CA LEU A 62 0.17 -6.80 2.20
C LEU A 62 -0.49 -5.51 2.67
N PHE A 63 -1.81 -5.38 2.54
CA PHE A 63 -2.55 -4.15 2.82
C PHE A 63 -3.54 -4.35 3.96
N ASP A 64 -3.52 -3.43 4.90
CA ASP A 64 -4.46 -3.35 6.02
C ASP A 64 -5.84 -2.87 5.54
N LEU A 65 -5.87 -2.01 4.52
CA LEU A 65 -7.12 -1.48 3.97
C LEU A 65 -7.10 -1.43 2.45
N ILE A 66 -8.11 -2.03 1.82
CA ILE A 66 -8.29 -1.98 0.36
C ILE A 66 -9.51 -1.12 0.05
N HIS A 67 -9.27 0.06 -0.52
CA HIS A 67 -10.34 1.02 -0.82
C HIS A 67 -11.09 0.67 -2.11
N SER A 68 -10.50 -0.13 -3.00
CA SER A 68 -10.96 -0.34 -4.37
C SER A 68 -11.73 -1.67 -4.57
N VAL A 69 -12.45 -2.16 -3.56
CA VAL A 69 -13.22 -3.41 -3.71
C VAL A 69 -14.50 -3.13 -4.50
N ASP A 70 -14.37 -3.02 -5.82
CA ASP A 70 -15.45 -2.62 -6.71
C ASP A 70 -16.32 -3.81 -7.19
N SER A 71 -16.17 -5.03 -6.63
CA SER A 71 -17.03 -6.15 -7.01
C SER A 71 -17.31 -7.12 -5.87
N VAL A 72 -18.58 -7.56 -5.78
CA VAL A 72 -19.08 -8.58 -4.84
C VAL A 72 -18.34 -9.92 -4.97
N LYS A 73 -17.65 -10.16 -6.09
CA LYS A 73 -16.84 -11.38 -6.33
C LYS A 73 -15.51 -11.42 -5.55
N LEU A 74 -15.13 -10.33 -4.89
CA LEU A 74 -13.88 -10.17 -4.14
C LEU A 74 -14.06 -10.21 -2.61
N ALA A 75 -15.30 -10.35 -2.13
CA ALA A 75 -15.64 -10.48 -0.71
C ALA A 75 -15.64 -11.95 -0.23
#